data_AF-J3KTR5-F1
#
_entry.id   AF-J3KTR5-F1
#
_cell.length_a   1.000
_cell.length_b   1.000
_cell.length_c   1.000
_cell.angle_alpha   90.00
_cell.angle_beta   90.00
_cell.angle_gamma   90.00
#
_symmetry.space_group_name_H-M   'P 1'
#
loop_
_entity.id
_entity.type
_entity.pdbx_description
1 polymer ?
#
loop_
_entity_poly.entity_id
_entity_poly.type
_entity_poly.pdbx_seq_one_letter_code
_entity_poly.pdbx_strand_id
1 'polypeptide(L)'
;SALPVTAYDKNGFRILFHFAKECPPGRPDVLVVVVSMLNTAPLPVKSIVLQAAVPKSMKVKLQPPSGTELSPFSPIQPPAAITQVMLLANPLKLLLPSPGRWPRKVPGPE
;
A
#
# COMPACT_ATOMS: atom_id res chain seq x y z
N SER A 1 -9.60 13.46 -6.03
CA SER A 1 -8.78 12.31 -5.63
C SER A 1 -9.67 11.07 -5.69
N ALA A 2 -9.17 9.91 -6.10
CA ALA A 2 -9.94 8.66 -5.99
C ALA A 2 -10.02 8.24 -4.52
N LEU A 3 -11.07 7.50 -4.13
CA LEU A 3 -11.15 6.93 -2.78
C LEU A 3 -10.00 5.94 -2.57
N PRO A 4 -9.39 5.93 -1.38
CA PRO A 4 -8.34 4.96 -1.08
C PRO A 4 -8.88 3.54 -1.11
N VAL A 5 -8.05 2.60 -1.56
CA VAL A 5 -8.39 1.17 -1.57
C VAL A 5 -7.75 0.49 -0.37
N THR A 6 -8.55 -0.23 0.42
CA THR A 6 -8.05 -1.05 1.52
C THR A 6 -7.38 -2.30 0.99
N ALA A 7 -6.07 -2.41 1.19
CA ALA A 7 -5.27 -3.57 0.78
C ALA A 7 -5.17 -4.62 1.90
N TYR A 8 -5.19 -4.18 3.15
CA TYR A 8 -5.15 -5.04 4.34
C TYR A 8 -5.91 -4.38 5.48
N ASP A 9 -6.70 -5.14 6.23
CA ASP A 9 -7.40 -4.67 7.43
C ASP A 9 -7.65 -5.83 8.39
N LYS A 10 -6.79 -5.99 9.41
CA LYS A 10 -6.93 -7.01 10.45
C LYS A 10 -6.33 -6.53 11.76
N ASN A 11 -6.96 -6.90 12.88
CA ASN A 11 -6.45 -6.66 14.23
C ASN A 11 -6.09 -5.20 14.52
N GLY A 12 -6.83 -4.24 13.94
CA GLY A 12 -6.56 -2.81 14.07
C GLY A 12 -5.38 -2.29 13.26
N PHE A 13 -4.62 -3.16 12.57
CA PHE A 13 -3.60 -2.77 11.60
C PHE A 13 -4.19 -2.72 10.18
N ARG A 14 -4.08 -1.56 9.54
CA ARG A 14 -4.70 -1.30 8.24
C ARG A 14 -3.68 -0.75 7.25
N ILE A 15 -3.74 -1.22 6.01
CA ILE A 15 -2.96 -0.72 4.88
C ILE A 15 -3.93 -0.19 3.82
N LEU A 16 -3.76 1.07 3.44
CA LEU A 16 -4.54 1.75 2.42
C LEU A 16 -3.64 2.18 1.26
N PHE A 17 -4.15 2.05 0.04
CA PHE A 17 -3.52 2.53 -1.18
C PHE A 17 -4.23 3.79 -1.67
N HIS A 18 -3.51 4.90 -1.67
CA HIS A 18 -3.96 6.18 -2.19
C HIS A 18 -3.37 6.37 -3.59
N PHE A 19 -4.23 6.41 -4.60
CA PHE A 19 -3.80 6.55 -5.99
C PHE A 19 -3.65 8.03 -6.34
N ALA A 20 -2.42 8.43 -6.72
CA ALA A 20 -2.19 9.77 -7.20
C ALA A 20 -2.81 9.95 -8.60
N LYS A 21 -3.32 11.15 -8.86
CA LYS A 21 -3.85 11.51 -10.18
C LYS A 21 -2.73 11.79 -11.19
N GLU A 22 -1.60 12.28 -10.70
CA GLU A 22 -0.46 12.68 -11.51
C GLU A 22 0.53 11.52 -11.67
N CYS A 23 1.00 11.33 -12.89
CA CYS A 23 2.10 10.42 -13.22
C CYS A 23 3.44 11.19 -13.24
N PRO A 24 4.58 10.53 -12.99
CA PRO A 24 5.88 11.19 -13.05
C PRO A 24 6.15 11.77 -14.45
N PRO A 25 6.87 12.90 -14.57
CA PRO A 25 7.19 13.51 -15.86
C PRO A 25 7.85 12.52 -16.83
N GLY A 26 7.35 12.45 -18.06
CA GLY A 26 7.86 11.53 -19.09
C GLY A 26 7.51 10.05 -18.88
N ARG A 27 6.73 9.70 -17.86
CA ARG A 27 6.37 8.31 -17.52
C ARG A 27 4.86 8.13 -17.30
N PRO A 28 4.02 8.35 -18.32
CA PRO A 28 2.56 8.20 -18.21
C PRO A 28 2.10 6.75 -18.01
N ASP A 29 3.00 5.78 -18.19
CA ASP A 29 2.80 4.36 -17.90
C ASP A 29 2.98 4.04 -16.41
N VAL A 30 3.43 5.00 -15.59
CA VAL A 30 3.69 4.80 -14.16
C VAL A 30 2.56 5.37 -13.32
N LEU A 31 1.92 4.50 -12.55
CA LEU A 31 0.99 4.83 -11.50
C LEU A 31 1.76 5.06 -10.19
N VAL A 32 1.51 6.20 -9.54
CA VAL A 32 2.05 6.50 -8.21
C VAL A 32 1.00 6.16 -7.16
N VAL A 33 1.37 5.31 -6.21
CA VAL A 33 0.54 4.92 -5.08
C VAL A 33 1.23 5.34 -3.79
N VAL A 34 0.54 6.12 -2.96
CA VAL A 34 0.98 6.36 -1.59
C VAL A 34 0.34 5.30 -0.71
N VAL A 35 1.15 4.42 -0.14
CA VAL A 35 0.71 3.41 0.82
C VAL A 35 0.72 4.04 2.20
N SER A 36 -0.41 4.00 2.91
CA SER A 36 -0.47 4.41 4.32
C SER A 36 -0.81 3.21 5.20
N MET A 37 0.00 2.97 6.22
CA MET A 37 -0.19 1.92 7.21
C MET A 37 -0.55 2.57 8.54
N LEU A 38 -1.62 2.11 9.17
CA LEU A 38 -2.19 2.69 10.38
C LEU A 38 -2.34 1.62 11.45
N ASN A 39 -2.11 2.01 12.70
CA ASN A 39 -2.36 1.17 13.86
C ASN A 39 -3.45 1.78 14.76
N THR A 40 -4.56 1.06 14.87
CA THR A 40 -5.67 1.35 15.79
C THR A 40 -5.76 0.33 16.93
N ALA A 41 -4.80 -0.59 17.02
CA ALA A 41 -4.71 -1.59 18.07
C ALA A 41 -4.07 -1.02 19.35
N PRO A 42 -4.36 -1.57 20.53
CA PRO A 42 -3.72 -1.18 21.79
C PRO A 42 -2.27 -1.68 21.93
N LEU A 43 -1.78 -2.47 20.98
CA LEU A 43 -0.43 -3.02 20.97
C LEU A 43 0.41 -2.37 19.86
N PRO A 44 1.74 -2.22 20.05
CA PRO A 44 2.63 -1.71 19.02
C PRO A 44 2.79 -2.74 17.89
N VAL A 45 3.02 -2.25 16.67
CA VAL A 45 3.41 -3.09 15.53
C VAL A 45 4.83 -2.70 15.15
N LYS A 46 5.75 -3.67 15.13
CA LYS A 46 7.17 -3.43 14.86
C LYS A 46 7.65 -4.22 13.64
N SER A 47 8.81 -3.85 13.12
CA SER A 47 9.46 -4.54 12.00
C SER A 47 8.56 -4.70 10.78
N ILE A 48 7.77 -3.67 10.49
CA ILE A 48 6.84 -3.64 9.37
C ILE A 48 7.63 -3.62 8.07
N VAL A 49 7.40 -4.63 7.22
CA VAL A 49 7.97 -4.72 5.89
C VAL A 49 6.83 -4.96 4.89
N LEU A 50 6.66 -4.03 3.97
CA LEU A 50 5.76 -4.21 2.83
C LEU A 50 6.54 -4.79 1.66
N GLN A 51 6.02 -5.86 1.08
CA GLN A 51 6.50 -6.42 -0.18
C GLN A 51 5.36 -6.45 -1.18
N ALA A 52 5.70 -6.23 -2.45
CA ALA A 52 4.74 -6.25 -3.54
C ALA A 52 5.29 -7.10 -4.69
N ALA A 53 4.41 -7.90 -5.27
CA ALA A 53 4.68 -8.68 -6.47
C ALA A 53 3.67 -8.28 -7.55
N VAL A 54 4.12 -8.27 -8.80
CA VAL A 54 3.31 -7.91 -9.96
C VAL A 54 3.54 -8.90 -11.09
N PRO A 55 2.62 -8.99 -12.06
CA PRO A 55 2.83 -9.79 -13.26
C PRO A 55 4.11 -9.38 -14.00
N LYS A 56 4.74 -10.32 -14.74
CA LYS A 56 6.01 -10.09 -15.46
C LYS A 56 5.98 -8.92 -16.45
N SER A 57 4.80 -8.59 -16.98
CA SER A 57 4.60 -7.46 -17.91
C SER A 57 4.65 -6.09 -17.23
N MET A 58 4.62 -6.05 -15.89
CA MET A 58 4.64 -4.84 -15.08
C MET A 58 5.92 -4.77 -14.25
N LYS A 59 6.24 -3.57 -13.77
CA LYS A 59 7.33 -3.37 -12.80
C LYS A 59 6.82 -2.62 -11.60
N VAL A 60 7.19 -3.08 -10.41
CA VAL A 60 6.90 -2.38 -9.15
C VAL A 60 8.20 -1.95 -8.50
N LYS A 61 8.21 -0.73 -7.95
CA LYS A 61 9.28 -0.22 -7.11
C LYS A 61 8.69 0.36 -5.84
N LEU A 62 9.14 -0.15 -4.71
CA LEU A 62 8.85 0.42 -3.39
C LEU A 62 10.00 1.34 -3.00
N GLN A 63 9.68 2.59 -2.67
CA GLN A 63 10.62 3.51 -2.04
C GLN A 63 10.78 3.14 -0.56
N PRO A 64 11.85 3.60 0.12
CA PRO A 64 11.97 3.43 1.57
C PRO A 64 10.71 3.95 2.30
N PRO A 65 10.18 3.22 3.28
CA PRO A 65 9.07 3.70 4.09
C PRO A 65 9.52 4.81 5.04
N SER A 66 8.59 5.62 5.53
CA SER A 66 8.87 6.65 6.54
C SER A 66 9.27 6.09 7.90
N GLY A 67 9.02 4.80 8.14
CA GLY A 67 9.37 4.08 9.35
C GLY A 67 9.00 2.60 9.22
N THR A 68 9.35 1.82 10.23
CA THR A 68 9.08 0.37 10.29
C THR A 68 8.35 -0.03 11.57
N GLU A 69 7.94 0.93 12.39
CA GLU A 69 7.21 0.70 13.64
C GLU A 69 6.04 1.67 13.78
N LEU A 70 4.95 1.18 14.37
CA LEU A 70 3.77 1.96 14.74
C LEU A 70 3.51 1.79 16.24
N SER A 71 3.35 2.92 16.93
CA SER A 71 2.98 2.93 18.34
C SER A 71 1.57 2.36 18.53
N PRO A 72 1.21 1.96 19.77
CA PRO A 72 -0.17 1.70 20.13
C PRO A 72 -1.09 2.88 19.81
N PHE A 73 -2.35 2.57 19.58
CA PHE A 73 -3.39 3.59 19.48
C PHE A 73 -3.58 4.30 20.82
N SER A 74 -3.62 5.64 20.78
CA SER A 74 -3.92 6.50 21.91
C SER A 74 -5.04 7.46 21.53
N PRO A 75 -6.16 7.51 22.26
CA PRO A 75 -7.26 8.43 21.96
C PRO A 75 -6.90 9.92 22.05
N ILE A 76 -5.79 10.24 22.72
CA ILE A 76 -5.34 11.62 22.97
C ILE A 76 -4.42 12.11 21.84
N GLN A 77 -3.78 11.19 21.12
CA GLN A 77 -2.83 11.51 20.05
C GLN A 77 -3.40 11.12 18.69
N PRO A 78 -2.99 11.81 17.60
CA PRO A 78 -3.27 11.32 16.26
C PRO A 78 -2.72 9.88 16.08
N PRO A 79 -3.42 9.00 15.35
CA PRO A 79 -2.93 7.66 15.08
C PRO A 79 -1.56 7.68 14.41
N ALA A 80 -0.65 6.84 14.86
CA ALA A 80 0.62 6.65 14.19
C ALA A 80 0.41 6.10 12.79
N ALA A 81 1.17 6.64 11.83
CA ALA A 81 1.09 6.26 10.43
C ALA A 81 2.50 6.08 9.84
N ILE A 82 2.66 5.03 9.03
CA ILE A 82 3.80 4.89 8.12
C ILE A 82 3.30 5.17 6.72
N THR A 83 4.05 5.97 5.98
CA THR A 83 3.82 6.21 4.56
C THR A 83 4.94 5.60 3.74
N GLN A 84 4.59 4.97 2.63
CA GLN A 84 5.56 4.40 1.69
C GLN A 84 5.09 4.64 0.26
N VAL A 85 5.97 5.19 -0.59
CA VAL A 85 5.64 5.41 -2.00
C VAL A 85 5.88 4.13 -2.79
N MET A 86 4.88 3.71 -3.56
CA MET A 86 4.95 2.61 -4.51
C MET A 86 4.76 3.14 -5.93
N LEU A 87 5.70 2.82 -6.81
CA LEU A 87 5.65 3.14 -8.24
C LEU A 87 5.32 1.86 -9.00
N LEU A 88 4.24 1.88 -9.77
CA LEU A 88 3.79 0.76 -10.58
C LEU A 88 3.82 1.13 -12.06
N ALA A 89 4.78 0.61 -12.81
CA ALA A 89 4.82 0.74 -14.26
C ALA A 89 3.93 -0.35 -14.91
N ASN A 90 2.86 0.09 -15.57
CA ASN A 90 1.94 -0.76 -16.34
C ASN A 90 1.93 -0.32 -17.82
N PRO A 91 2.95 -0.71 -18.61
CA PRO A 91 3.08 -0.28 -20.00
C PRO A 91 1.95 -0.77 -20.92
N LEU A 92 1.30 -1.88 -20.58
CA LEU A 92 0.20 -2.45 -21.38
C LEU A 92 -1.18 -1.89 -21.01
N LYS A 93 -1.27 -1.04 -19.97
CA LYS A 93 -2.55 -0.58 -19.38
C LYS A 93 -3.56 -1.72 -19.19
N LEU A 94 -3.08 -2.95 -18.99
CA LEU A 94 -3.94 -4.09 -18.71
C LEU A 94 -4.69 -3.72 -17.44
N LEU A 95 -6.02 -3.64 -17.58
CA LEU A 95 -6.93 -3.13 -16.55
C LEU A 95 -6.54 -3.75 -15.22
N LEU A 96 -6.05 -2.90 -14.30
CA LEU A 96 -6.00 -3.28 -12.90
C LEU A 96 -7.42 -3.74 -12.56
N PRO A 97 -7.60 -4.96 -12.03
CA PRO A 97 -8.94 -5.47 -11.76
C PRO A 97 -9.68 -4.43 -10.91
N SER A 98 -10.89 -4.07 -11.33
CA SER A 98 -11.74 -3.10 -10.63
C SER A 98 -11.75 -3.40 -9.13
N PRO A 99 -11.75 -2.37 -8.25
CA PRO A 99 -11.77 -2.58 -6.81
C PRO A 99 -12.99 -3.44 -6.45
N GLY A 100 -12.73 -4.72 -6.12
CA GLY A 100 -13.75 -5.76 -6.02
C GLY A 100 -13.32 -7.14 -6.52
N ARG A 101 -12.26 -7.23 -7.34
CA ARG A 101 -11.75 -8.51 -7.89
C ARG A 101 -10.30 -8.79 -7.51
N TRP A 102 -9.92 -8.50 -6.26
CA TRP A 102 -8.68 -9.02 -5.70
C TRP A 102 -8.83 -10.52 -5.41
N PRO A 103 -7.95 -11.41 -5.90
CA PRO A 103 -8.02 -12.82 -5.57
C PRO A 103 -7.78 -12.99 -4.07
N ARG A 104 -8.76 -13.57 -3.36
CA ARG A 104 -8.72 -13.83 -1.90
C ARG A 104 -7.67 -14.88 -1.47
N LYS A 105 -6.66 -15.18 -2.27
CA LYS A 105 -5.71 -16.25 -1.97
C LYS A 105 -4.28 -15.75 -2.10
N VAL A 106 -3.70 -15.44 -0.93
CA VAL A 106 -2.25 -15.44 -0.75
C VAL A 106 -1.84 -16.92 -0.73
N PRO A 107 -0.95 -17.40 -1.61
CA PRO A 107 -0.38 -18.73 -1.46
C PRO A 107 0.49 -18.72 -0.20
N GLY A 108 0.25 -19.66 0.72
CA GLY A 108 1.17 -19.92 1.82
C GLY A 108 2.48 -20.53 1.28
N PRO A 109 3.59 -20.43 2.03
CA PRO A 109 4.82 -21.11 1.65
C PRO A 109 4.64 -22.63 1.75
N GLU A 110 5.07 -23.35 0.71
CA GLU A 110 5.45 -24.77 0.80
C GLU A 110 6.74 -24.92 1.61
#